data_AF-A0A5J4VZN5-F1
#
_entry.id   AF-A0A5J4VZN5-F1
#
_cell.length_a   1.000
_cell.length_b   1.000
_cell.length_c   1.000
_cell.angle_alpha   90.00
_cell.angle_beta   90.00
_cell.angle_gamma   90.00
#
_symmetry.space_group_name_H-M   'P 1'
#
loop_
_entity.id
_entity.type
_entity.pdbx_description
1 polymer ?
#
loop_
_entity_poly.entity_id
_entity_poly.type
_entity_poly.pdbx_seq_one_letter_code
_entity_poly.pdbx_strand_id
1 'polypeptide(L)' 'MSISSEYFEAIADYGGVEGDTNYIAVMKGDVVRLIKKDKEWLTVQKDGDIGKNIHNSILQKRYNQMIIKIIVN' A
#
# COMPACT_ATOMS: atom_id res chain seq x y z
N MET A 1 1.27 -11.02 -19.59
CA MET A 1 2.35 -10.66 -18.66
C MET A 1 1.74 -10.51 -17.27
N SER A 2 2.12 -11.35 -16.31
CA SER A 2 1.64 -11.22 -14.93
C SER A 2 2.38 -10.08 -14.26
N ILE A 3 1.75 -8.91 -14.13
CA ILE A 3 2.25 -7.85 -13.25
C ILE A 3 2.08 -8.40 -11.84
N SER A 4 3.19 -8.80 -11.20
CA SER A 4 3.18 -9.17 -9.79
C SER A 4 2.60 -8.00 -8.99
N SER A 5 1.40 -8.17 -8.44
CA SER A 5 0.77 -7.16 -7.61
C SER A 5 1.50 -7.12 -6.27
N GLU A 6 2.16 -6.00 -5.98
CA GLU A 6 2.74 -5.73 -4.67
C GLU A 6 1.67 -5.14 -3.75
N TYR A 7 1.57 -5.64 -2.52
CA TYR A 7 0.65 -5.16 -1.49
C TYR A 7 1.42 -4.62 -0.30
N PHE A 8 0.86 -3.59 0.33
CA PHE A 8 1.41 -2.93 1.49
C PHE A 8 0.35 -2.85 2.58
N GLU A 9 0.77 -2.98 3.83
CA GLU A 9 -0.08 -2.78 5.00
C GLU A 9 0.24 -1.45 5.65
N ALA A 10 -0.78 -0.69 5.99
CA ALA A 10 -0.65 0.54 6.76
C ALA A 10 -0.26 0.23 8.21
N ILE A 11 0.83 0.80 8.70
CA ILE A 11 1.32 0.62 10.08
C ILE A 11 0.89 1.74 11.03
N ALA A 12 0.28 2.79 10.49
CA ALA A 12 -0.29 3.93 11.22
C ALA A 12 -1.46 4.53 10.42
N ASP A 13 -2.32 5.28 11.11
CA ASP A 13 -3.39 6.03 10.48
C ASP A 13 -2.84 7.23 9.69
N TYR A 14 -3.42 7.50 8.53
CA TYR A 14 -3.10 8.64 7.69
C TYR A 14 -4.38 9.18 7.06
N GLY A 15 -4.74 10.42 7.42
CA GLY A 15 -5.97 11.07 6.96
C GLY A 15 -5.89 11.68 5.56
N GLY A 16 -4.72 11.64 4.90
CA GLY A 16 -4.48 12.38 3.66
C GLY A 16 -3.95 13.80 3.91
N VAL A 17 -4.01 14.63 2.87
CA VAL A 17 -3.68 16.05 2.94
C VAL A 17 -4.98 16.85 2.85
N GLU A 18 -5.23 17.73 3.81
CA GLU A 18 -6.44 18.54 3.85
C GLU A 18 -6.61 19.36 2.55
N GLY A 19 -7.77 19.24 1.91
CA GLY A 19 -8.06 19.93 0.65
C GLY A 19 -7.51 19.25 -0.62
N ASP A 20 -6.71 18.19 -0.50
CA ASP A 20 -6.17 17.44 -1.66
C ASP A 20 -6.81 16.04 -1.77
N THR A 21 -7.83 15.95 -2.61
CA THR A 21 -8.57 14.70 -2.88
C THR A 21 -7.76 13.66 -3.65
N ASN A 22 -6.54 13.96 -4.07
CA ASN A 22 -5.67 12.97 -4.69
C ASN A 22 -5.07 12.01 -3.66
N TYR A 23 -5.08 12.35 -2.37
CA TYR A 23 -4.58 11.46 -1.32
C TYR A 23 -5.67 10.55 -0.79
N ILE A 24 -5.32 9.28 -0.62
CA ILE A 24 -6.23 8.30 -0.02
C ILE A 24 -5.89 8.11 1.46
N ALA A 25 -6.91 8.21 2.30
CA ALA A 25 -6.78 7.92 3.72
C ALA A 25 -6.64 6.42 3.94
N VAL A 26 -5.82 6.05 4.93
CA VAL A 26 -5.65 4.68 5.40
C VAL A 26 -5.68 4.65 6.92
N MET A 27 -6.23 3.59 7.48
CA MET A 27 -6.13 3.25 8.90
C MET A 27 -5.07 2.16 9.07
N LYS A 28 -4.46 2.10 10.25
CA LYS A 28 -3.54 1.03 10.61
C LYS A 28 -4.21 -0.34 10.40
N GLY A 29 -3.54 -1.22 9.66
CA GLY A 29 -4.02 -2.55 9.27
C GLY A 29 -4.65 -2.60 7.87
N ASP A 30 -4.94 -1.45 7.25
CA ASP A 30 -5.44 -1.43 5.88
C ASP A 30 -4.41 -2.00 4.90
N VAL A 31 -4.88 -2.81 3.96
CA VAL A 31 -4.06 -3.37 2.90
C VAL A 31 -4.34 -2.63 1.60
N VAL A 32 -3.31 -2.07 0.99
CA VAL A 32 -3.39 -1.34 -0.27
C VAL A 32 -2.55 -2.03 -1.34
N ARG A 33 -3.01 -1.95 -2.59
CA ARG A 33 -2.28 -2.48 -3.75
C ARG A 33 -1.43 -1.38 -4.38
N LEU A 34 -0.14 -1.64 -4.60
CA LEU A 34 0.73 -0.72 -5.32
C LEU A 34 0.37 -0.72 -6.81
N ILE A 35 0.13 0.47 -7.35
CA ILE A 35 -0.09 0.71 -8.78
C ILE A 35 1.16 1.31 -9.41
N LYS A 36 1.77 2.31 -8.74
CA LYS A 36 2.97 3.00 -9.21
C LYS A 36 3.82 3.48 -8.05
N LYS A 37 5.14 3.41 -8.21
CA LYS A 37 6.12 3.96 -7.27
C LYS A 37 6.80 5.18 -7.88
N ASP A 38 6.58 6.35 -7.28
CA ASP A 38 7.29 7.59 -7.59
C ASP A 38 8.38 7.85 -6.53
N LYS A 39 9.21 8.88 -6.72
CA LYS A 39 10.28 9.22 -5.76
C LYS A 39 9.75 9.69 -4.40
N GLU A 40 8.63 10.41 -4.41
CA GLU A 40 8.10 11.11 -3.22
C GLU A 40 6.83 10.44 -2.66
N TRP A 41 6.07 9.72 -3.47
CA TRP A 41 4.83 9.05 -3.07
C TRP A 41 4.63 7.71 -3.75
N LEU A 42 3.68 6.93 -3.23
CA LEU A 42 3.15 5.74 -3.88
C LEU A 42 1.75 6.05 -4.41
N THR A 43 1.44 5.59 -5.62
CA THR A 43 0.06 5.49 -6.09
C THR A 43 -0.44 4.12 -5.75
N VAL A 44 -1.50 4.07 -4.94
CA VAL A 44 -2.07 2.82 -4.43
C VAL A 44 -3.56 2.75 -4.76
N GLN A 45 -4.08 1.53 -4.74
CA GLN A 45 -5.50 1.25 -4.82
C GLN A 45 -6.00 0.68 -3.49
N LYS A 46 -7.14 1.17 -3.01
CA LYS A 46 -7.87 0.68 -1.83
C LYS A 46 -9.36 0.83 -2.07
N ASP A 47 -10.14 -0.21 -1.78
CA ASP A 47 -11.61 -0.21 -1.89
C ASP A 47 -12.17 0.25 -3.25
N GLY A 48 -11.38 0.10 -4.32
CA GLY A 48 -11.73 0.55 -5.67
C GLY A 48 -11.18 1.93 -6.03
N ASP A 49 -10.85 2.75 -5.05
CA ASP A 49 -10.29 4.08 -5.24
C ASP A 49 -8.78 4.04 -5.48
N ILE A 50 -8.29 4.95 -6.32
CA ILE A 50 -6.87 5.11 -6.64
C ILE A 50 -6.42 6.48 -6.18
N GLY A 51 -5.37 6.52 -5.37
CA GLY A 51 -4.84 7.76 -4.81
C GLY A 51 -3.38 7.69 -4.43
N LYS A 52 -2.82 8.85 -4.13
CA LYS A 52 -1.49 9.02 -3.56
C LYS A 52 -1.50 8.65 -2.09
N ASN A 53 -0.42 8.04 -1.64
CA ASN A 53 -0.16 7.77 -0.24
C ASN A 53 1.33 8.03 0.03
N ILE A 54 1.65 8.56 1.22
CA ILE A 54 3.02 8.99 1.55
C ILE A 54 3.94 7.81 1.85
N HIS A 55 5.19 7.97 1.39
CA HIS A 55 6.18 6.90 1.25
C HIS A 55 6.75 6.39 2.60
N ASN A 56 6.87 5.06 2.71
CA ASN A 56 7.71 4.25 3.63
C ASN A 56 7.56 4.41 5.16
N SER A 57 7.11 5.55 5.70
CA SER A 57 6.92 5.72 7.14
C SER A 57 5.62 5.08 7.65
N ILE A 58 4.61 4.96 6.77
CA ILE A 58 3.28 4.45 7.12
C ILE A 58 2.88 3.16 6.41
N LEU A 59 3.65 2.70 5.41
CA LEU A 59 3.34 1.49 4.65
C LEU A 59 4.49 0.48 4.74
N GLN A 60 4.21 -0.73 5.22
CA GLN A 60 5.15 -1.85 5.23
C GLN A 60 4.81 -2.82 4.10
N LYS A 61 5.84 -3.26 3.35
CA LYS A 61 5.65 -4.28 2.30
C LYS A 61 5.13 -5.57 2.91
N ARG A 62 3.94 -6.01 2.50
CA ARG A 62 3.38 -7.28 2.93
C ARG A 62 3.90 -8.36 1.99
N TYR A 63 4.92 -9.09 2.43
CA TYR A 63 5.33 -10.30 1.73
C TYR A 63 4.19 -11.31 1.82
N ASN A 64 3.73 -11.79 0.67
CA ASN A 64 2.65 -12.75 0.60
C ASN A 64 3.09 -14.03 1.34
N GLN A 65 2.51 -14.30 2.51
CA GLN A 65 2.89 -15.42 3.39
C GLN A 65 2.68 -16.80 2.72
N MET A 66 2.03 -16.85 1.55
CA MET A 66 1.87 -18.07 0.77
C MET A 66 3.18 -18.64 0.21
N ILE A 67 4.25 -17.83 0.07
CA ILE A 67 5.56 -18.32 -0.40
C ILE A 67 6.42 -18.86 0.77
N ILE A 68 6.17 -18.42 2.01
CA ILE A 68 7.04 -18.76 3.16
C ILE A 68 6.65 -20.11 3.82
N LYS A 69 5.47 -20.67 3.52
CA LYS A 69 5.07 -21.98 4.07
C LYS A 69 5.68 -23.20 3.38
N ILE A 70 6.41 -23.07 2.28
CA ILE A 70 6.96 -24.22 1.52
C ILE A 70 8.42 -24.55 1.88
N ILE A 71 9.12 -23.72 2.69
CA ILE A 71 10.55 -23.93 3.00
C ILE A 71 10.79 -24.49 4.42
N VAL A 72 9.74 -24.74 5.22
CA VAL A 72 9.90 -25.35 6.54
C VAL A 72 8.84 -26.43 6.79
N ASN A 73 9.03 -27.58 6.15
CA ASN A 73 8.89 -28.95 6.70
C ASN A 73 9.12 -29.98 5.60
#